data_AF-A0A536FXJ5-F1
#
_entry.id   AF-A0A536FXJ5-F1
#
_cell.length_a   1.000
_cell.length_b   1.000
_cell.length_c   1.000
_cell.angle_alpha   90.00
_cell.angle_beta   90.00
_cell.angle_gamma   90.00
#
_symmetry.space_group_name_H-M   'P 1'
#
loop_
_entity.id
_entity.type
_entity.pdbx_description
1 polymer ?
#
loop_
_entity_poly.entity_id
_entity_poly.type
_entity_poly.pdbx_seq_one_letter_code
_entity_poly.pdbx_strand_id
1 'polypeptide(L)'
;MGAVVSLLGAAGEPGVQALVLDSPFSDLRKLLIENVRSASKLPGTPFVWLTGLMLWLRTRCWLSACSPIEVLSSLEPRPLFFIHGGADAITNVSHSRRLYDAYRGPREIWIVQGAPHTGAYFADRPLYVERVAGFFARHLGLDVSSHLRLVEEEEVS
;
A
#
# COMPACT_ATOMS: atom_id res chain seq x y z
N MET A 1 -5.02 0.77 -3.80
CA MET A 1 -5.06 2.23 -4.10
C MET A 1 -4.88 3.08 -2.84
N GLY A 2 -5.66 2.87 -1.78
CA GLY A 2 -5.59 3.67 -0.54
C GLY A 2 -4.17 3.82 0.03
N ALA A 3 -3.42 2.73 0.16
CA ALA A 3 -2.04 2.76 0.65
C ALA A 3 -1.13 3.74 -0.13
N VAL A 4 -1.24 3.77 -1.46
CA VAL A 4 -0.43 4.67 -2.29
C VAL A 4 -0.86 6.13 -2.15
N VAL A 5 -2.16 6.40 -2.07
CA VAL A 5 -2.67 7.76 -1.85
C VAL A 5 -2.21 8.28 -0.49
N SER A 6 -2.32 7.47 0.56
CA SER A 6 -1.85 7.82 1.90
C SER A 6 -0.34 8.09 1.93
N LEU A 7 0.45 7.27 1.23
CA LEU A 7 1.90 7.44 1.12
C LEU A 7 2.27 8.75 0.40
N LEU A 8 1.67 9.00 -0.77
CA LEU A 8 1.92 10.22 -1.54
C LEU A 8 1.45 11.48 -0.79
N GLY A 9 0.31 11.41 -0.10
CA GLY A 9 -0.19 12.50 0.72
C GLY A 9 0.72 12.81 1.90
N ALA A 10 1.18 11.78 2.62
CA ALA A 10 2.08 11.95 3.76
C ALA A 10 3.43 12.58 3.36
N ALA A 11 3.91 12.34 2.13
CA ALA A 11 5.14 12.95 1.63
C ALA A 11 5.06 14.50 1.62
N GLY A 12 3.85 15.07 1.45
CA GLY A 12 3.60 16.50 1.51
C GLY A 12 3.02 17.01 2.84
N GLU A 13 2.67 16.12 3.77
CA GLU A 13 1.99 16.46 5.02
C GLU A 13 2.84 16.01 6.23
N PRO A 14 3.55 16.94 6.89
CA PRO A 14 4.39 16.63 8.06
C PRO A 14 3.60 16.12 9.27
N GLY A 15 2.30 16.41 9.37
CA GLY A 15 1.45 15.93 10.46
C GLY A 15 1.25 14.41 10.48
N VAL A 16 1.47 13.72 9.36
CA VAL A 16 1.37 12.25 9.31
C VAL A 16 2.67 11.63 9.82
N GLN A 17 2.64 11.08 11.04
CA GLN A 17 3.84 10.59 11.74
C GLN A 17 4.16 9.11 11.50
N ALA A 18 3.17 8.27 11.18
CA ALA A 18 3.34 6.84 10.93
C ALA A 18 2.36 6.35 9.85
N LEU A 19 2.72 5.33 9.08
CA LEU A 19 1.87 4.82 8.00
C LEU A 19 1.73 3.29 8.04
N VAL A 20 0.52 2.82 7.79
CA VAL A 20 0.21 1.42 7.45
C VAL A 20 -0.26 1.36 6.01
N LEU A 21 0.33 0.46 5.23
CA LEU A 21 0.21 0.39 3.78
C LEU A 21 -0.20 -1.03 3.38
N ASP A 22 -1.50 -1.26 3.17
CA ASP A 22 -2.04 -2.56 2.74
C ASP A 22 -2.16 -2.68 1.21
N SER A 23 -1.56 -3.73 0.66
CA SER A 23 -1.40 -4.00 -0.77
C SER A 23 -0.93 -2.78 -1.62
N PRO A 24 0.17 -2.08 -1.26
CA PRO A 24 0.69 -0.99 -2.08
C PRO A 24 1.40 -1.52 -3.33
N PHE A 25 1.28 -0.77 -4.43
CA PHE A 25 2.12 -0.94 -5.62
C PHE A 25 3.31 0.02 -5.56
N SER A 26 4.43 -0.36 -6.17
CA SER A 26 5.65 0.46 -6.15
C SER A 26 5.70 1.51 -7.27
N ASP A 27 5.01 1.25 -8.38
CA ASP A 27 5.04 2.04 -9.62
C ASP A 27 3.77 1.72 -10.43
N LEU A 28 2.94 2.73 -10.69
CA LEU A 28 1.66 2.55 -11.37
C LEU A 28 1.83 2.04 -12.81
N ARG A 29 2.85 2.51 -13.52
CA ARG A 29 3.11 2.10 -14.90
C ARG A 29 3.50 0.62 -14.96
N LYS A 30 4.36 0.17 -14.05
CA LYS A 30 4.75 -1.26 -13.97
C LYS A 30 3.55 -2.14 -13.66
N LEU A 31 2.74 -1.74 -12.67
CA LEU A 31 1.50 -2.44 -12.32
C LEU A 31 0.56 -2.60 -13.53
N LEU A 32 0.34 -1.52 -14.28
CA LEU A 32 -0.53 -1.55 -15.47
C LEU A 32 0.05 -2.46 -16.56
N ILE A 33 1.37 -2.43 -16.80
CA ILE A 33 2.02 -3.31 -17.78
C ILE A 33 1.87 -4.78 -17.38
N GLU A 34 2.07 -5.10 -16.11
CA GLU A 34 1.93 -6.46 -15.56
C GLU A 34 0.49 -6.96 -15.68
N ASN A 35 -0.49 -6.13 -15.29
CA ASN A 35 -1.91 -6.47 -15.40
C ASN A 35 -2.38 -6.62 -16.85
N VAL A 36 -1.96 -5.75 -17.78
CA VAL A 36 -2.31 -5.86 -19.20
C VAL A 36 -1.71 -7.13 -19.83
N ARG A 37 -0.47 -7.48 -19.45
CA ARG A 37 0.15 -8.73 -19.92
C ARG A 37 -0.57 -9.96 -19.40
N SER A 38 -0.93 -9.95 -18.10
CA SER A 38 -1.63 -11.06 -17.43
C SER A 38 -3.05 -11.25 -17.97
N ALA A 39 -3.80 -10.16 -18.16
CA ALA A 39 -5.21 -10.21 -18.57
C ALA A 39 -5.43 -10.39 -20.08
N SER A 40 -4.59 -9.78 -20.93
CA SER A 40 -4.96 -9.59 -22.34
C SER A 40 -4.01 -10.24 -23.36
N LYS A 41 -2.92 -10.89 -22.96
CA LYS A 41 -1.85 -11.44 -23.85
C LYS A 41 -1.27 -10.43 -24.88
N LEU A 42 -1.67 -9.16 -24.81
CA LEU A 42 -1.21 -8.08 -25.67
C LEU A 42 0.18 -7.63 -25.23
N PRO A 43 0.99 -7.07 -26.14
CA PRO A 43 2.25 -6.45 -25.74
C PRO A 43 1.93 -5.27 -24.81
N GLY A 44 2.10 -5.46 -23.51
CA GLY A 44 1.66 -4.50 -22.49
C GLY A 44 2.33 -3.13 -22.60
N THR A 45 3.57 -3.06 -23.09
CA THR A 45 4.33 -1.81 -23.19
C THR A 45 3.72 -0.77 -24.16
N PRO A 46 3.44 -1.09 -25.44
CA PRO A 46 2.83 -0.13 -26.36
C PRO A 46 1.39 0.25 -25.98
N PHE A 47 0.61 -0.70 -25.44
CA PHE A 47 -0.76 -0.41 -25.00
C PHE A 47 -0.78 0.57 -23.82
N VAL A 48 0.03 0.31 -22.78
CA VAL A 48 0.10 1.20 -21.61
C VAL A 48 0.69 2.57 -21.98
N TRP A 49 1.58 2.63 -22.97
CA TRP A 49 2.09 3.90 -23.49
C TRP A 49 0.99 4.72 -24.18
N LEU A 50 0.17 4.09 -25.04
CA LEU A 50 -0.95 4.75 -25.69
C LEU A 50 -2.01 5.23 -24.68
N THR A 51 -2.35 4.40 -23.68
CA THR A 51 -3.26 4.80 -22.61
C THR A 51 -2.69 5.94 -21.77
N GLY A 52 -1.39 5.92 -21.51
CA GLY A 52 -0.70 7.01 -20.80
C GLY A 52 -0.74 8.32 -21.56
N LEU A 53 -0.56 8.27 -22.89
CA LEU A 53 -0.67 9.44 -23.76
C LEU A 53 -2.10 9.99 -23.79
N MET A 54 -3.12 9.13 -23.92
CA MET A 54 -4.53 9.57 -23.85
C MET A 54 -4.89 10.17 -22.49
N LEU A 55 -4.40 9.57 -21.40
CA LEU A 55 -4.63 10.08 -20.05
C LEU A 55 -3.98 11.46 -19.91
N TRP A 56 -2.73 11.62 -20.34
CA TRP A 56 -2.03 12.90 -20.33
C TRP A 56 -2.75 13.97 -21.18
N LEU A 57 -3.25 13.61 -22.36
CA LEU A 57 -4.03 14.53 -23.19
C LEU A 57 -5.29 15.05 -22.47
N ARG A 58 -5.89 14.24 -21.60
CA ARG A 58 -7.11 14.60 -20.84
C ARG A 58 -6.84 15.27 -19.50
N THR A 59 -5.90 14.76 -18.72
CA THR A 59 -5.67 15.18 -17.32
C THR A 59 -4.40 16.01 -17.16
N ARG A 60 -3.56 16.10 -18.21
CA ARG A 60 -2.20 16.67 -18.19
C ARG A 60 -1.26 15.99 -17.17
N CYS A 61 -1.64 14.83 -16.64
CA CYS A 61 -0.83 14.04 -15.70
C CYS A 61 -0.27 12.78 -16.39
N TRP A 62 1.00 12.52 -16.16
CA TRP A 62 1.65 11.28 -16.62
C TRP A 62 1.40 10.15 -15.63
N LEU A 63 1.19 8.92 -16.12
CA LEU A 63 1.12 7.72 -15.28
C LEU A 63 2.40 7.49 -14.45
N SER A 64 3.54 7.97 -14.95
CA SER A 64 4.83 7.93 -14.23
C SER A 64 4.88 8.87 -13.03
N ALA A 65 3.99 9.87 -12.94
CA ALA A 65 3.92 10.73 -11.75
C ALA A 65 3.37 10.00 -10.51
N CYS A 66 2.76 8.82 -10.69
CA CYS A 66 2.25 7.99 -9.60
C CYS A 66 3.24 6.87 -9.26
N SER A 67 4.41 7.25 -8.75
CA SER A 67 5.53 6.35 -8.43
C SER A 67 5.89 6.46 -6.94
N PRO A 68 5.22 5.70 -6.05
CA PRO A 68 5.45 5.75 -4.60
C PRO A 68 6.92 5.59 -4.19
N ILE A 69 7.67 4.81 -4.96
CA ILE A 69 9.10 4.57 -4.72
C ILE A 69 9.94 5.85 -4.79
N GLU A 70 9.51 6.87 -5.55
CA GLU A 70 10.25 8.13 -5.72
C GLU A 70 10.12 9.07 -4.52
N VAL A 71 9.04 8.94 -3.74
CA VAL A 71 8.80 9.79 -2.55
C VAL A 71 9.18 9.09 -1.24
N LEU A 72 9.63 7.83 -1.27
CA LEU A 72 9.95 7.09 -0.05
C LEU A 72 11.01 7.79 0.82
N SER A 73 12.03 8.39 0.19
CA SER A 73 13.10 9.07 0.94
C SER A 73 12.62 10.31 1.70
N SER A 74 11.58 11.02 1.22
CA SER A 74 11.04 12.18 1.94
C SER A 74 10.20 11.80 3.15
N LEU A 75 9.84 10.53 3.28
CA LEU A 75 9.15 9.99 4.45
C LEU A 75 10.13 9.55 5.54
N GLU A 76 11.45 9.58 5.34
CA GLU A 76 12.41 9.25 6.40
C GLU A 76 12.43 10.35 7.48
N PRO A 77 12.40 10.03 8.79
CA PRO A 77 12.48 8.70 9.42
C PRO A 77 11.13 8.12 9.90
N ARG A 78 10.01 8.46 9.26
CA ARG A 78 8.65 8.06 9.70
C ARG A 78 8.44 6.54 9.60
N PRO A 79 7.98 5.85 10.65
CA PRO A 79 7.75 4.42 10.60
C PRO A 79 6.71 4.02 9.55
N LEU A 80 7.05 3.01 8.74
CA LEU A 80 6.17 2.43 7.70
C LEU A 80 5.91 0.94 7.96
N PHE A 81 4.65 0.53 7.89
CA PHE A 81 4.27 -0.88 7.96
C PHE A 81 3.61 -1.32 6.65
N PHE A 82 4.25 -2.26 5.95
CA PHE A 82 3.73 -2.83 4.70
C PHE A 82 2.98 -4.14 4.98
N ILE A 83 1.72 -4.21 4.59
CA ILE A 83 0.90 -5.43 4.66
C ILE A 83 0.58 -5.89 3.24
N HIS A 84 0.67 -7.19 2.98
CA HIS A 84 0.40 -7.73 1.65
C HIS A 84 -0.08 -9.18 1.67
N GLY A 85 -0.99 -9.51 0.75
CA GLY A 85 -1.39 -10.90 0.49
C GLY A 85 -0.33 -11.67 -0.32
N GLY A 86 0.07 -12.85 0.15
CA GLY A 86 1.05 -13.69 -0.55
C GLY A 86 0.53 -14.25 -1.88
N ALA A 87 -0.79 -14.33 -2.06
CA ALA A 87 -1.46 -14.78 -3.28
C ALA A 87 -2.15 -13.63 -4.03
N ASP A 88 -1.67 -12.39 -3.84
CA ASP A 88 -2.21 -11.21 -4.50
C ASP A 88 -1.95 -11.25 -6.02
N ALA A 89 -3.03 -11.45 -6.79
CA ALA A 89 -3.01 -11.50 -8.24
C ALA A 89 -3.20 -10.13 -8.92
N ILE A 90 -3.50 -9.07 -8.15
CA ILE A 90 -3.76 -7.72 -8.67
C ILE A 90 -2.52 -6.83 -8.52
N THR A 91 -1.91 -6.85 -7.34
CA THR A 91 -0.63 -6.21 -7.06
C THR A 91 0.31 -7.31 -6.57
N ASN A 92 1.30 -7.71 -7.37
CA ASN A 92 2.20 -8.77 -6.93
C ASN A 92 2.95 -8.34 -5.64
N VAL A 93 3.12 -9.27 -4.70
CA VAL A 93 3.82 -9.05 -3.42
C VAL A 93 5.23 -8.44 -3.56
N SER A 94 5.88 -8.64 -4.71
CA SER A 94 7.15 -8.01 -5.04
C SER A 94 7.11 -6.48 -4.96
N HIS A 95 5.95 -5.83 -5.18
CA HIS A 95 5.83 -4.38 -5.02
C HIS A 95 6.07 -3.92 -3.58
N SER A 96 5.47 -4.59 -2.59
CA SER A 96 5.71 -4.26 -1.18
C SER A 96 7.13 -4.59 -0.75
N ARG A 97 7.69 -5.70 -1.24
CA ARG A 97 9.12 -6.01 -1.00
C ARG A 97 10.03 -4.92 -1.54
N ARG A 98 9.80 -4.46 -2.77
CA ARG A 98 10.59 -3.37 -3.39
C ARG A 98 10.51 -2.07 -2.60
N LEU A 99 9.33 -1.70 -2.11
CA LEU A 99 9.16 -0.50 -1.28
C LEU A 99 9.87 -0.65 0.06
N TYR A 100 9.72 -1.81 0.71
CA TYR A 100 10.40 -2.14 1.96
C TYR A 100 11.92 -2.12 1.81
N ASP A 101 12.46 -2.70 0.75
CA ASP A 101 13.91 -2.76 0.51
C ASP A 101 14.49 -1.37 0.16
N ALA A 102 13.70 -0.51 -0.50
CA ALA A 102 14.12 0.83 -0.89
C ALA A 102 14.09 1.85 0.27
N TYR A 103 13.19 1.68 1.23
CA TYR A 103 13.01 2.61 2.34
C TYR A 103 14.08 2.40 3.43
N ARG A 104 14.72 3.47 3.94
CA ARG A 104 15.81 3.34 4.93
C ARG A 104 15.39 3.61 6.36
N GLY A 105 14.23 4.24 6.58
CA GLY A 105 13.69 4.49 7.91
C GLY A 105 13.16 3.22 8.61
N PRO A 106 12.56 3.38 9.80
CA PRO A 106 11.92 2.30 10.55
C PRO A 106 10.83 1.65 9.71
N ARG A 107 10.90 0.33 9.54
CA ARG A 107 9.99 -0.39 8.66
C ARG A 107 9.67 -1.77 9.13
N GLU A 108 8.43 -2.17 8.91
CA GLU A 108 7.90 -3.51 9.14
C GLU A 108 7.25 -4.03 7.86
N ILE A 109 7.29 -5.34 7.63
CA ILE A 109 6.55 -5.97 6.54
C ILE A 109 5.87 -7.25 7.02
N TRP A 110 4.61 -7.42 6.66
CA TRP A 110 3.82 -8.61 6.93
C TRP A 110 3.20 -9.15 5.65
N ILE A 111 3.65 -10.34 5.27
CA ILE A 111 3.12 -11.08 4.13
C ILE A 111 2.19 -12.19 4.65
N VAL A 112 0.89 -12.08 4.37
CA VAL A 112 -0.10 -13.08 4.74
C VAL A 112 -0.13 -14.17 3.68
N GLN A 113 0.45 -15.33 3.97
CA GLN A 113 0.53 -16.43 3.02
C GLN A 113 -0.87 -16.87 2.56
N GLY A 114 -1.04 -17.07 1.25
CA GLY A 114 -2.31 -17.50 0.66
C GLY A 114 -3.40 -16.42 0.57
N ALA A 115 -3.25 -15.26 1.21
CA ALA A 115 -4.25 -14.20 1.13
C ALA A 115 -4.25 -13.52 -0.25
N PRO A 116 -5.44 -13.26 -0.84
CA PRO A 116 -5.58 -12.49 -2.09
C PRO A 116 -5.34 -11.00 -1.87
N HIS A 117 -5.54 -10.18 -2.92
CA HIS A 117 -5.47 -8.72 -2.84
C HIS A 117 -6.36 -8.18 -1.71
N THR A 118 -5.79 -7.37 -0.81
CA THR A 118 -6.49 -6.84 0.39
C THR A 118 -7.13 -7.93 1.28
N GLY A 119 -6.66 -9.18 1.14
CA GLY A 119 -7.19 -10.34 1.85
C GLY A 119 -6.62 -10.52 3.25
N ALA A 120 -5.58 -9.75 3.61
CA ALA A 120 -4.90 -9.87 4.90
C ALA A 120 -5.86 -9.67 6.08
N TYR A 121 -6.77 -8.70 5.99
CA TYR A 121 -7.80 -8.47 6.99
C TYR A 121 -8.75 -9.65 7.14
N PHE A 122 -9.21 -10.22 6.03
CA PHE A 122 -10.18 -11.32 6.04
C PHE A 122 -9.59 -12.67 6.45
N ALA A 123 -8.27 -12.85 6.29
CA ALA A 123 -7.59 -14.07 6.70
C ALA A 123 -7.57 -14.23 8.23
N ASP A 124 -7.38 -13.13 8.96
CA ASP A 124 -7.39 -13.10 10.43
C ASP A 124 -7.65 -11.66 10.91
N ARG A 125 -8.93 -11.32 11.15
CA ARG A 125 -9.36 -9.96 11.51
C ARG A 125 -8.80 -9.53 12.87
N PRO A 126 -8.87 -10.36 13.94
CA PRO A 126 -8.27 -10.02 15.23
C PRO A 126 -6.78 -9.71 15.13
N LEU A 127 -6.00 -10.59 14.47
CA LEU A 127 -4.56 -10.40 14.34
C LEU A 127 -4.22 -9.17 13.49
N TYR A 128 -4.99 -8.91 12.43
CA TYR A 128 -4.79 -7.72 11.61
C TYR A 128 -4.96 -6.45 12.43
N VAL A 129 -6.04 -6.34 13.21
CA VAL A 129 -6.28 -5.18 14.07
C VAL A 129 -5.21 -5.07 15.14
N GLU A 130 -4.85 -6.18 15.80
CA GLU A 130 -3.80 -6.20 16.82
C GLU A 130 -2.47 -5.67 16.27
N ARG A 131 -2.06 -6.13 15.09
CA ARG A 131 -0.80 -5.68 14.47
C ARG A 131 -0.82 -4.22 14.08
N VAL A 132 -1.92 -3.75 13.47
CA VAL A 132 -2.08 -2.35 13.07
C VAL A 132 -2.12 -1.43 14.29
N ALA A 133 -2.94 -1.76 15.29
CA ALA A 133 -3.05 -0.98 16.51
C ALA A 133 -1.73 -0.99 17.30
N GLY A 134 -1.10 -2.15 17.42
CA GLY A 134 0.20 -2.30 18.08
C GLY A 134 1.31 -1.51 17.38
N PHE A 135 1.32 -1.48 16.05
CA PHE A 135 2.26 -0.66 15.28
C PHE A 135 2.08 0.84 15.60
N PHE A 136 0.85 1.35 15.52
CA PHE A 136 0.60 2.75 15.84
C PHE A 136 0.91 3.09 17.30
N ALA A 137 0.60 2.19 18.23
CA ALA A 137 0.91 2.41 19.64
C ALA A 137 2.41 2.54 19.91
N ARG A 138 3.22 1.65 19.34
CA ARG A 138 4.69 1.69 19.48
C ARG A 138 5.30 2.96 18.91
N HIS A 139 4.72 3.50 17.84
CA HIS A 139 5.33 4.58 17.07
C HIS A 139 4.73 5.97 17.31
N LEU A 140 3.51 6.05 17.82
CA LEU A 140 2.82 7.31 18.15
C LEU A 140 2.71 7.54 19.66
N GLY A 141 3.24 6.63 20.49
CA GLY A 141 3.19 6.75 21.95
C GLY A 141 1.78 6.65 22.53
N LEU A 142 0.90 5.86 21.90
CA LEU A 142 -0.46 5.65 22.40
C LEU A 142 -0.42 4.66 23.57
N ASP A 143 -1.08 5.01 24.67
CA ASP A 143 -1.26 4.09 25.80
C ASP A 143 -2.34 3.05 25.47
N VAL A 144 -1.89 1.87 25.04
CA VAL A 144 -2.74 0.71 24.70
C VAL A 144 -3.56 0.23 25.89
N SER A 145 -3.19 0.61 27.11
CA SER A 145 -3.89 0.24 28.34
C SER A 145 -5.25 0.94 28.48
N SER A 146 -5.49 2.03 27.75
CA SER A 146 -6.67 2.87 27.98
C SER A 146 -7.86 2.59 27.05
N HIS A 147 -7.75 2.56 25.71
CA HIS A 147 -8.97 2.51 24.87
C HIS A 147 -8.80 1.91 23.46
N LEU A 148 -8.40 0.64 23.34
CA LEU A 148 -8.70 -0.15 22.12
C LEU A 148 -9.84 -1.12 22.42
N ARG A 149 -11.03 -0.58 22.70
CA ARG A 149 -12.25 -1.38 22.55
C ARG A 149 -12.52 -1.45 21.06
N LEU A 150 -12.36 -2.64 20.48
CA LEU A 150 -13.06 -2.97 19.26
C LEU A 150 -14.53 -2.62 19.50
N VAL A 151 -15.09 -1.74 18.68
CA VAL A 151 -16.54 -1.53 18.66
C VAL A 151 -17.10 -2.87 18.19
N GLU A 152 -17.53 -3.70 19.14
CA GLU A 152 -18.27 -4.92 18.83
C GLU A 152 -19.46 -4.49 17.96
N GLU A 153 -19.60 -5.11 16.80
CA GLU A 153 -20.72 -4.87 15.88
C GLU A 153 -22.01 -5.10 16.69
N GLU A 154 -22.78 -4.03 16.92
CA GLU A 154 -24.16 -4.17 17.41
C GLU A 154 -24.88 -5.10 16.43
N GLU A 155 -25.23 -6.29 16.90
CA GLU A 155 -26.16 -7.19 16.22
C GLU A 155 -27.44 -6.40 15.95
N VAL A 156 -27.62 -5.98 14.70
CA VAL A 156 -28.91 -5.48 14.20
C VAL A 156 -29.84 -6.68 14.15
N SER A 157 -30.61 -6.85 15.23
CA SER A 157 -31.80 -7.70 15.30
C SER A 157 -32.91 -7.22 14.37
#